data_AF-A0A8T3D0Q7-F1
#
_entry.id   AF-A0A8T3D0Q7-F1
#
_cell.length_a   1.000
_cell.length_b   1.000
_cell.length_c   1.000
_cell.angle_alpha   90.00
_cell.angle_beta   90.00
_cell.angle_gamma   90.00
#
_symmetry.space_group_name_H-M   'P 1'
#
loop_
_entity.id
_entity.type
_entity.pdbx_description
1 polymer ?
#
loop_
_entity_poly.entity_id
_entity_poly.type
_entity_poly.pdbx_seq_one_letter_code
_entity_poly.pdbx_strand_id
1 'polypeptide(L)'
;MESIRLNDNLYNYTNPVCKNPAYRSVLLEIFPNIKVLDGERVVGRGSDLYQLCKDIDDTIKAGMAKNGQTPEVPECKPWVEEGFWDIKRSNNAIIDEAYKQFNDVLQECKLLNNRAAHAIAQTERALVAKSQPKQYSV
;
A
#
# COMPACT_ATOMS: atom_id res chain seq x y z
N MET A 1 -31.61 3.87 12.95
CA MET A 1 -30.57 3.34 12.05
C MET A 1 -31.21 2.26 11.21
N GLU A 2 -31.35 2.45 9.89
CA GLU A 2 -32.09 1.51 9.01
C GLU A 2 -31.18 0.63 8.14
N SER A 3 -29.89 0.95 8.06
CA SER A 3 -28.91 0.21 7.27
C SER A 3 -27.61 0.10 8.07
N ILE A 4 -27.06 -1.11 8.13
CA ILE A 4 -25.77 -1.41 8.79
C ILE A 4 -24.97 -2.33 7.87
N ARG A 5 -23.67 -2.06 7.74
CA ARG A 5 -22.72 -2.92 7.03
C ARG A 5 -21.49 -3.13 7.89
N LEU A 6 -21.27 -4.37 8.34
CA LEU A 6 -20.09 -4.82 9.08
C LEU A 6 -19.33 -5.91 8.32
N ASN A 7 -19.96 -6.51 7.30
CA ASN A 7 -19.31 -7.35 6.31
C ASN A 7 -19.48 -6.77 4.90
N ASP A 8 -18.38 -6.61 4.18
CA ASP A 8 -18.33 -6.17 2.81
C ASP A 8 -17.44 -7.11 1.98
N ASN A 9 -18.09 -8.05 1.30
CA ASN A 9 -17.42 -9.04 0.45
C ASN A 9 -16.84 -8.44 -0.83
N LEU A 10 -17.29 -7.27 -1.27
CA LEU A 10 -16.78 -6.63 -2.49
C LEU A 10 -15.35 -6.13 -2.30
N TYR A 11 -15.07 -5.59 -1.11
CA TYR A 11 -13.77 -5.03 -0.75
C TYR A 11 -13.00 -5.87 0.28
N ASN A 12 -13.52 -7.05 0.63
CA ASN A 12 -12.96 -7.94 1.65
C ASN A 12 -12.79 -7.28 3.04
N TYR A 13 -13.69 -6.37 3.41
CA TYR A 13 -13.72 -5.77 4.74
C TYR A 13 -14.69 -6.53 5.63
N THR A 14 -14.19 -7.17 6.68
CA THR A 14 -15.05 -7.92 7.60
C THR A 14 -14.73 -7.57 9.05
N ASN A 15 -15.75 -7.29 9.84
CA ASN A 15 -15.62 -7.16 11.28
C ASN A 15 -15.50 -8.56 11.91
N PRO A 16 -14.65 -8.78 12.93
CA PRO A 16 -14.53 -10.08 13.60
C PRO A 16 -15.85 -10.71 14.06
N VAL A 17 -16.84 -9.89 14.44
CA VAL A 17 -18.17 -10.36 14.86
C VAL A 17 -18.91 -11.11 13.75
N CYS A 18 -18.64 -10.79 12.49
CA CYS A 18 -19.29 -11.40 11.32
C CYS A 18 -18.92 -12.88 11.14
N LYS A 19 -17.87 -13.38 11.82
CA LYS A 19 -17.47 -14.79 11.81
C LYS A 19 -18.37 -15.67 12.69
N ASN A 20 -19.15 -15.08 13.59
CA ASN A 20 -20.06 -15.83 14.45
C ASN A 20 -21.29 -16.28 13.63
N PRO A 21 -21.66 -17.57 13.60
CA PRO A 21 -22.85 -18.04 12.87
C PRO A 21 -24.16 -17.36 13.31
N ALA A 22 -24.25 -16.94 14.57
CA ALA A 22 -25.43 -16.26 15.13
C ALA A 22 -25.44 -14.74 14.89
N TYR A 23 -24.40 -14.18 14.28
CA TYR A 23 -24.24 -12.74 14.07
C TYR A 23 -25.48 -12.08 13.46
N ARG A 24 -26.00 -12.67 12.37
CA ARG A 24 -27.14 -12.10 11.66
C ARG A 24 -28.43 -12.16 12.49
N SER A 25 -28.75 -13.31 13.08
CA SER A 25 -29.97 -13.45 13.89
C SER A 25 -29.94 -12.51 15.11
N VAL A 26 -28.82 -12.45 15.81
CA VAL A 26 -28.64 -11.57 16.99
C VAL A 26 -28.78 -10.10 16.61
N LEU A 27 -28.20 -9.65 15.48
CA LEU A 27 -28.36 -8.26 15.04
C LEU A 27 -29.80 -7.91 14.69
N LEU A 28 -30.53 -8.82 14.04
CA LEU A 28 -31.92 -8.61 13.69
C LEU A 28 -32.82 -8.53 14.94
N GLU A 29 -32.48 -9.29 15.99
CA GLU A 29 -33.16 -9.23 17.28
C GLU A 29 -32.88 -7.92 18.04
N ILE A 30 -31.62 -7.46 18.05
CA ILE A 30 -31.22 -6.23 18.75
C ILE A 30 -31.74 -4.98 18.02
N PHE A 31 -31.77 -5.00 16.69
CA PHE A 31 -32.18 -3.87 15.86
C PHE A 31 -33.41 -4.20 15.01
N PRO A 32 -34.62 -4.20 15.59
CA PRO A 32 -35.84 -4.65 14.91
C PRO A 32 -36.25 -3.78 13.71
N ASN A 33 -35.73 -2.55 13.62
CA ASN A 33 -36.03 -1.60 12.54
C ASN A 33 -34.98 -1.60 11.41
N ILE A 34 -34.03 -2.53 11.43
CA ILE A 34 -33.02 -2.64 10.39
C ILE A 34 -33.65 -3.12 9.08
N LYS A 35 -33.41 -2.38 7.99
CA LYS A 35 -33.91 -2.68 6.64
C LYS A 35 -32.89 -3.38 5.77
N VAL A 36 -31.61 -3.04 5.97
CA VAL A 36 -30.49 -3.55 5.19
C VAL A 36 -29.35 -3.96 6.13
N LEU A 37 -28.86 -5.20 5.99
CA LEU A 37 -27.72 -5.74 6.70
C LEU A 37 -26.67 -6.23 5.71
N ASP A 38 -25.46 -5.70 5.79
CA ASP A 38 -24.30 -6.06 4.95
C ASP A 38 -24.51 -5.86 3.44
N GLY A 39 -25.47 -4.99 3.09
CA GLY A 39 -25.89 -4.73 1.71
C GLY A 39 -27.08 -5.59 1.25
N GLU A 40 -27.55 -6.51 2.08
CA GLU A 40 -28.73 -7.32 1.81
C GLU A 40 -29.97 -6.74 2.49
N ARG A 41 -31.08 -6.67 1.75
CA ARG A 41 -32.37 -6.27 2.32
C ARG A 41 -32.92 -7.42 3.17
N VAL A 42 -33.17 -7.15 4.46
CA VAL A 42 -33.63 -8.15 5.45
C VAL A 42 -35.11 -8.03 5.79
N VAL A 43 -35.76 -6.94 5.39
CA VAL A 43 -37.22 -6.75 5.50
C VAL A 43 -37.78 -6.07 4.25
N GLY A 44 -39.02 -6.39 3.91
CA GLY A 44 -39.73 -5.85 2.75
C GLY A 44 -40.91 -6.73 2.34
N ARG A 45 -41.75 -6.24 1.43
CA ARG A 45 -42.83 -7.07 0.86
C ARG A 45 -42.28 -7.86 -0.33
N GLY A 46 -42.74 -9.10 -0.50
CA GLY A 46 -42.37 -9.89 -1.68
C GLY A 46 -42.73 -9.21 -3.02
N SER A 47 -43.77 -8.37 -3.03
CA SER A 47 -44.14 -7.54 -4.17
C SER A 47 -43.04 -6.57 -4.60
N ASP A 48 -42.28 -6.02 -3.64
CA ASP A 48 -41.23 -5.05 -3.93
C ASP A 48 -40.05 -5.74 -4.65
N LEU A 49 -39.75 -6.99 -4.27
CA LEU A 49 -38.76 -7.84 -4.96
C LEU A 49 -39.25 -8.22 -6.37
N TYR A 50 -40.52 -8.63 -6.50
CA TYR A 50 -41.10 -8.95 -7.80
C TYR A 50 -41.05 -7.75 -8.76
N GLN A 51 -41.41 -6.57 -8.26
CA GLN A 51 -41.36 -5.34 -9.05
C GLN A 51 -39.94 -5.01 -9.49
N LEU A 52 -38.96 -5.13 -8.59
CA LEU A 52 -37.54 -4.94 -8.94
C LEU A 52 -37.09 -5.91 -10.05
N CYS A 53 -37.44 -7.19 -9.96
CA CYS A 53 -37.12 -8.17 -11.00
C CYS A 53 -37.77 -7.80 -12.34
N LYS A 54 -39.04 -7.36 -12.31
CA LYS A 54 -39.75 -6.91 -13.51
C LYS A 54 -39.10 -5.68 -14.13
N ASP A 55 -38.73 -4.68 -13.33
CA ASP A 55 -38.09 -3.46 -13.82
C ASP A 55 -36.72 -3.74 -14.48
N ILE A 56 -35.95 -4.68 -13.92
CA ILE A 56 -34.69 -5.15 -14.51
C ILE A 56 -34.95 -5.84 -15.85
N ASP A 57 -35.92 -6.76 -15.90
CA ASP A 57 -36.28 -7.49 -17.12
C ASP A 57 -36.79 -6.54 -18.21
N ASP A 58 -37.63 -5.57 -17.86
CA ASP A 58 -38.12 -4.54 -18.77
C ASP A 58 -36.97 -3.64 -19.28
N THR A 59 -36.00 -3.31 -18.42
CA THR A 59 -34.79 -2.55 -18.83
C THR A 59 -33.92 -3.32 -19.80
N ILE A 60 -33.69 -4.62 -19.55
CA ILE A 60 -32.93 -5.50 -20.44
C ILE A 60 -33.65 -5.62 -21.79
N LYS A 61 -34.96 -5.89 -21.78
CA LYS A 61 -35.78 -5.99 -22.99
C LYS A 61 -35.82 -4.68 -23.76
N ALA A 62 -35.93 -3.52 -23.09
CA ALA A 62 -35.88 -2.23 -23.74
C ALA A 62 -34.51 -1.95 -24.38
N GLY A 63 -33.41 -2.40 -23.77
CA GLY A 63 -32.08 -2.37 -24.38
C GLY A 63 -31.99 -3.27 -25.62
N MET A 64 -32.60 -4.46 -25.58
CA MET A 64 -32.62 -5.39 -26.71
C MET A 64 -33.54 -4.92 -27.86
N ALA A 65 -34.70 -4.33 -27.55
CA ALA A 65 -35.64 -3.82 -28.54
C ALA A 65 -35.11 -2.57 -29.28
N LYS A 66 -34.15 -1.86 -28.68
CA LYS A 66 -33.40 -0.76 -29.32
C LYS A 66 -32.26 -1.22 -30.22
N ASN A 67 -32.00 -2.53 -30.33
CA ASN A 67 -31.02 -3.08 -31.28
C ASN A 67 -31.59 -3.24 -32.70
N GLY A 68 -32.33 -2.24 -33.18
CA GLY A 68 -32.41 -1.98 -34.61
C GLY A 68 -31.11 -1.30 -35.02
N GLN A 69 -30.17 -2.08 -35.56
CA GLN A 69 -28.78 -1.69 -35.83
C GLN A 69 -28.02 -1.29 -34.56
N THR A 70 -27.29 -2.25 -33.98
CA THR A 70 -26.18 -1.92 -33.09
C THR A 70 -25.32 -0.87 -33.81
N PRO A 71 -25.13 0.35 -33.28
CA PRO A 71 -24.06 1.21 -33.75
C PRO A 71 -22.80 0.36 -33.74
N GLU A 72 -21.99 0.38 -34.80
CA GLU A 72 -20.64 -0.18 -34.73
C GLU A 72 -20.00 0.39 -33.49
N VAL A 73 -19.88 -0.43 -32.43
CA VAL A 73 -19.18 -0.04 -31.23
C VAL A 73 -17.76 0.19 -31.74
N PRO A 74 -17.24 1.43 -31.67
CA PRO A 74 -15.86 1.67 -32.07
C PRO A 74 -15.01 0.64 -31.35
N GLU A 75 -14.12 -0.05 -32.07
CA GLU A 75 -13.23 -1.04 -31.46
C GLU A 75 -12.73 -0.49 -30.13
N CYS A 76 -12.94 -1.26 -29.05
CA CYS A 76 -12.54 -0.86 -27.72
C CYS A 76 -11.03 -0.61 -27.73
N LYS A 77 -10.66 0.67 -27.87
CA LYS A 77 -9.27 1.06 -27.72
C LYS A 77 -8.87 0.78 -26.28
N PRO A 78 -7.66 0.25 -26.04
CA PRO A 78 -7.13 0.11 -24.70
C PRO A 78 -7.33 1.42 -23.91
N TRP A 79 -7.84 1.31 -22.68
CA TRP A 79 -8.03 2.45 -21.78
C TRP A 79 -6.72 3.18 -21.43
N VAL A 80 -5.58 2.58 -21.78
CA VAL A 80 -4.26 3.16 -21.64
C VAL A 80 -3.39 2.79 -22.83
N GLU A 81 -2.49 3.70 -23.18
CA GLU A 81 -1.50 3.51 -24.24
C GLU A 81 -0.59 2.32 -23.94
N GLU A 82 -0.09 1.70 -25.01
CA GLU A 82 0.91 0.66 -24.90
C GLU A 82 2.15 1.21 -24.18
N GLY A 83 2.57 0.51 -23.12
CA GLY A 83 3.68 0.94 -22.27
C GLY A 83 3.36 1.98 -21.18
N PHE A 84 2.08 2.29 -20.94
CA PHE A 84 1.70 3.14 -19.79
C PHE A 84 2.19 2.57 -18.44
N TRP A 85 2.13 1.25 -18.28
CA TRP A 85 2.61 0.55 -17.08
C TRP A 85 4.10 0.21 -17.14
N ASP A 86 4.77 0.51 -18.25
CA ASP A 86 6.20 0.27 -18.34
C ASP A 86 6.92 1.20 -17.38
N ILE A 87 7.72 0.59 -16.50
CA ILE A 87 8.60 1.33 -15.63
C ILE A 87 9.61 2.02 -16.53
N LYS A 88 9.41 3.33 -16.76
CA LYS A 88 10.43 4.18 -17.38
C LYS A 88 11.68 4.01 -16.53
N ARG A 89 12.70 3.33 -17.05
CA ARG A 89 14.02 3.29 -16.43
C ARG A 89 14.56 4.72 -16.49
N SER A 90 14.22 5.54 -15.50
CA SER A 90 14.77 6.86 -15.32
C SER A 90 16.29 6.71 -15.25
N ASN A 91 17.01 7.54 -16.02
CA ASN A 91 18.46 7.52 -16.13
C ASN A 91 19.14 7.21 -14.78
N ASN A 92 19.84 6.07 -14.73
CA ASN A 92 20.58 5.59 -13.55
C ASN A 92 21.65 6.58 -13.03
N ALA A 93 21.88 7.69 -13.74
CA ALA A 93 22.80 8.76 -13.36
C ALA A 93 22.66 9.23 -11.91
N ILE A 94 21.42 9.32 -11.39
CA ILE A 94 21.20 9.72 -9.98
C ILE A 94 21.74 8.66 -9.02
N ILE A 95 21.52 7.38 -9.33
CA ILE A 95 21.98 6.25 -8.52
C ILE A 95 23.50 6.15 -8.59
N ASP A 96 24.08 6.26 -9.79
CA ASP A 96 25.52 6.19 -10.01
C ASP A 96 26.28 7.35 -9.31
N GLU A 97 25.75 8.57 -9.38
CA GLU A 97 26.28 9.73 -8.64
C GLU A 97 26.19 9.51 -7.13
N ALA A 98 25.08 8.97 -6.62
CA ALA A 98 24.95 8.66 -5.19
C ALA A 98 25.97 7.61 -4.73
N TYR A 99 26.21 6.56 -5.52
CA TYR A 99 27.25 5.57 -5.22
C TYR A 99 28.65 6.16 -5.22
N LYS A 100 28.96 7.05 -6.17
CA LYS A 100 30.25 7.74 -6.22
C LYS A 100 30.47 8.61 -4.97
N GLN A 101 29.50 9.47 -4.65
CA GLN A 101 29.57 10.35 -3.49
C GLN A 101 29.72 9.56 -2.17
N PHE A 102 29.00 8.45 -2.04
CA PHE A 102 29.12 7.58 -0.87
C PHE A 102 30.52 6.97 -0.74
N ASN A 103 31.11 6.50 -1.84
CA ASN A 103 32.46 5.93 -1.83
C ASN A 103 33.53 6.98 -1.52
N ASP A 104 33.37 8.21 -1.99
CA ASP A 104 34.28 9.32 -1.70
C ASP A 104 34.30 9.63 -0.19
N VAL A 105 33.12 9.71 0.44
CA VAL A 105 32.99 9.91 1.90
C VAL A 105 33.64 8.76 2.69
N LEU A 106 33.47 7.51 2.24
CA LEU A 106 34.12 6.36 2.89
C LEU A 106 35.64 6.42 2.78
N GLN A 107 36.19 6.85 1.65
CA GLN A 107 37.63 7.02 1.51
C GLN A 107 38.15 8.12 2.43
N GLU A 108 37.46 9.25 2.51
CA GLU A 108 37.83 10.35 3.40
C GLU A 108 37.84 9.90 4.87
N CYS A 109 36.81 9.16 5.30
CA CYS A 109 36.74 8.60 6.63
C CYS A 109 37.93 7.67 6.94
N LYS A 110 38.31 6.80 5.99
CA LYS A 110 39.49 5.91 6.16
C LYS A 110 40.78 6.71 6.28
N LEU A 111 40.97 7.74 5.45
CA LEU A 111 42.15 8.60 5.49
C LEU A 111 42.23 9.35 6.83
N LEU A 112 41.11 9.90 7.30
CA LEU A 112 41.03 10.59 8.58
C LEU A 112 41.37 9.65 9.74
N ASN A 113 40.80 8.44 9.74
CA ASN A 113 41.08 7.43 10.76
C ASN A 113 42.57 7.05 10.81
N ASN A 114 43.20 6.84 9.65
CA ASN A 114 44.63 6.55 9.57
C ASN A 114 45.49 7.71 10.08
N ARG A 115 45.13 8.96 9.75
CA ARG A 115 45.82 10.16 10.26
C ARG A 115 45.69 10.28 11.78
N ALA A 116 44.49 10.05 12.32
CA ALA A 116 44.25 10.06 13.76
C ALA A 116 45.08 8.99 14.47
N ALA A 117 45.07 7.75 13.98
CA ALA A 117 45.87 6.65 14.53
C ALA A 117 47.38 6.97 14.51
N HIS A 118 47.87 7.56 13.42
CA HIS A 118 49.26 7.98 13.31
C HIS A 118 49.62 9.09 14.31
N ALA A 119 48.75 10.10 14.46
CA ALA A 119 48.95 11.19 15.42
C ALA A 119 48.97 10.67 16.88
N ILE A 120 48.08 9.72 17.22
CA ILE A 120 48.07 9.04 18.52
C ILE A 120 49.41 8.32 18.74
N ALA A 121 49.85 7.49 17.79
CA ALA A 121 51.10 6.75 17.91
C ALA A 121 52.34 7.67 18.04
N GLN A 122 52.37 8.80 17.33
CA GLN A 122 53.42 9.80 17.51
C GLN A 122 53.42 10.42 18.90
N THR A 123 52.23 10.76 19.42
CA THR A 123 52.06 11.34 20.76
C THR A 123 52.48 10.35 21.85
N GLU A 124 52.09 9.09 21.73
CA GLU A 124 52.49 8.01 22.64
C GLU A 124 54.02 7.84 22.67
N ARG A 125 54.68 7.78 21.51
CA ARG A 125 56.15 7.70 21.45
C ARG A 125 56.82 8.92 22.09
N ALA A 126 56.30 10.13 21.86
CA ALA A 126 56.83 11.34 22.46
C ALA A 126 56.66 11.37 23.99
N LEU A 127 55.54 10.83 24.51
CA LEU A 127 55.31 10.67 25.94
C LEU A 127 56.28 9.66 26.55
N VAL A 128 56.48 8.51 25.91
CA VAL A 128 57.44 7.48 26.36
C VAL A 128 58.86 8.05 26.39
N ALA A 129 59.28 8.77 25.35
CA ALA A 129 60.60 9.41 25.31
C ALA A 129 60.80 10.47 26.41
N LYS A 130 59.75 11.20 26.81
CA LYS A 130 59.81 12.15 27.94
C LYS A 130 59.82 11.48 29.31
N SER A 131 59.31 10.25 29.40
CA SER A 131 59.24 9.50 30.66
C SER A 131 60.51 8.70 31.01
N GLN A 132 61.52 8.66 30.13
CA GLN A 132 62.79 8.01 30.44
C GLN A 132 63.59 8.83 31.48
N PRO A 133 63.95 8.28 32.65
CA PRO A 133 64.73 8.99 33.65
C PRO A 133 66.18 9.18 33.17
N LYS A 134 66.71 10.40 33.33
CA LYS A 134 68.12 10.70 33.07
C LYS A 134 68.97 9.88 34.06
N GLN A 135 69.65 8.85 33.57
CA GLN A 135 70.68 8.18 34.35
C GLN A 135 71.87 9.15 34.51
N TYR A 136 72.07 9.66 35.72
CA TYR A 136 73.29 10.33 36.11
C TYR A 136 74.33 9.27 36.47
N SER A 137 75.38 9.15 35.67
CA SER A 137 76.58 8.38 36.00
C SER A 137 77.50 9.24 36.88
N VAL A 138 77.88 8.71 38.05
CA VAL A 138 79.03 9.17 38.86
C VAL A 138 80.18 8.19 38.62
#